data_AF-A0A960TIZ9-F1
#
_entry.id   AF-A0A960TIZ9-F1
#
_cell.length_a   1.000
_cell.length_b   1.000
_cell.length_c   1.000
_cell.angle_alpha   90.00
_cell.angle_beta   90.00
_cell.angle_gamma   90.00
#
_symmetry.space_group_name_H-M   'P 1'
#
loop_
_entity.id
_entity.type
_entity.pdbx_description
1 polymer ?
#
loop_
_entity_poly.entity_id
_entity_poly.type
_entity_poly.pdbx_seq_one_letter_code
_entity_poly.pdbx_strand_id
1 'polypeptide(L)'
;MVDTSVWSLSLRRTNEKLSASEEMIRSELIDLIQNNQAVILGVIKQELLSGIRFRNQFQKLKEKLSFFPDLEILSEDFEKAAEFYNSCKAKGVTGTSIDFLICSVSHRLQYPVFTLDRDFENYRKILPIELYLSENDFQKKKKK
;
A
#
# COMPACT_ATOMS: atom_id res chain seq x y z
N MET A 1 0.30 -6.38 -2.80
CA MET A 1 -0.51 -5.16 -3.06
C MET A 1 0.23 -3.96 -2.53
N VAL A 2 0.38 -2.91 -3.32
CA VAL A 2 1.21 -1.75 -2.96
C VAL A 2 0.33 -0.58 -2.52
N ASP A 3 0.55 -0.11 -1.30
CA ASP A 3 -0.15 1.01 -0.67
C ASP A 3 0.33 2.40 -1.17
N THR A 4 -0.48 3.45 -0.99
CA THR A 4 -0.18 4.82 -1.41
C THR A 4 1.14 5.33 -0.85
N SER A 5 1.51 4.97 0.38
CA SER A 5 2.74 5.44 1.02
C SER A 5 4.01 5.04 0.23
N VAL A 6 4.06 3.82 -0.30
CA VAL A 6 5.16 3.29 -1.12
C VAL A 6 5.19 3.94 -2.51
N TRP A 7 4.01 4.13 -3.13
CA TRP A 7 3.89 4.85 -4.39
C TRP A 7 4.35 6.30 -4.26
N SER A 8 3.91 6.99 -3.20
CA SER A 8 4.26 8.37 -2.92
C SER A 8 5.76 8.55 -2.75
N LEU A 9 6.43 7.60 -2.07
CA LEU A 9 7.89 7.58 -1.96
C LEU A 9 8.54 7.49 -3.36
N SER A 10 8.08 6.56 -4.18
CA SER A 10 8.68 6.28 -5.50
C SER A 10 8.40 7.36 -6.55
N LEU A 11 7.37 8.18 -6.33
CA LEU A 11 6.99 9.31 -7.18
C LEU A 11 7.64 10.64 -6.76
N ARG A 12 8.44 10.66 -5.68
CA ARG A 12 9.19 11.86 -5.25
C ARG A 12 10.10 12.37 -6.35
N ARG A 13 10.36 13.68 -6.33
CA ARG A 13 11.16 14.34 -7.36
C ARG A 13 12.60 13.86 -7.31
N THR A 14 13.22 13.74 -8.47
CA THR A 14 14.61 13.27 -8.64
C THR A 14 15.66 14.10 -7.87
N ASN A 15 15.33 15.33 -7.47
CA ASN A 15 16.22 16.21 -6.72
C ASN A 15 16.11 16.06 -5.20
N GLU A 16 15.11 15.31 -4.71
CA GLU A 16 14.98 15.00 -3.29
C GLU A 16 15.90 13.83 -2.95
N LYS A 17 16.83 14.05 -2.00
CA LYS A 17 17.71 12.98 -1.52
C LYS A 17 16.90 12.00 -0.68
N LEU A 18 16.73 10.80 -1.21
CA LEU A 18 16.22 9.67 -0.45
C LEU A 18 17.34 9.11 0.45
N SER A 19 16.93 8.56 1.59
CA SER A 19 17.82 7.80 2.47
C SER A 19 18.12 6.43 1.87
N ALA A 20 19.24 5.82 2.27
CA ALA A 20 19.59 4.46 1.82
C ALA A 20 18.43 3.45 2.01
N SER A 21 17.64 3.59 3.09
CA SER A 21 16.46 2.74 3.30
C SER A 21 15.34 3.00 2.30
N GLU A 22 15.10 4.26 1.95
CA GLU A 22 14.09 4.64 0.96
C GLU A 22 14.49 4.22 -0.46
N GLU A 23 15.78 4.30 -0.81
CA GLU A 23 16.32 3.74 -2.05
C GLU A 23 16.03 2.25 -2.19
N MET A 24 16.23 1.48 -1.11
CA MET A 24 15.95 0.04 -1.12
C MET A 24 14.46 -0.25 -1.32
N ILE A 25 13.57 0.48 -0.62
CA ILE A 25 12.12 0.34 -0.81
C ILE A 25 11.72 0.64 -2.25
N ARG A 26 12.31 1.68 -2.84
CA ARG A 26 12.07 2.04 -4.24
C ARG A 26 12.58 0.96 -5.20
N SER A 27 13.76 0.39 -4.93
CA SER A 27 14.30 -0.72 -5.72
C SER A 27 13.39 -1.93 -5.67
N GLU A 28 12.96 -2.34 -4.49
CA GLU A 28 12.00 -3.43 -4.28
C GLU A 28 10.70 -3.22 -5.05
N LEU A 29 10.15 -1.99 -5.02
CA LEU A 29 8.98 -1.68 -5.83
C LEU A 29 9.26 -1.86 -7.32
N ILE A 30 10.41 -1.36 -7.82
CA ILE A 30 10.79 -1.51 -9.23
C ILE A 30 10.88 -2.99 -9.61
N ASP A 31 11.49 -3.82 -8.76
CA ASP A 31 11.62 -5.26 -8.99
C ASP A 31 10.25 -5.94 -9.03
N LEU A 32 9.34 -5.62 -8.10
CA LEU A 32 7.96 -6.11 -8.12
C LEU A 32 7.19 -5.67 -9.37
N ILE A 33 7.40 -4.44 -9.85
CA ILE A 33 6.80 -3.94 -11.09
C ILE A 33 7.32 -4.73 -12.29
N GLN A 34 8.64 -4.93 -12.39
CA GLN A 34 9.27 -5.65 -13.51
C GLN A 34 8.86 -7.12 -13.58
N ASN A 35 8.58 -7.74 -12.43
CA ASN A 35 8.14 -9.12 -12.33
C ASN A 35 6.60 -9.29 -12.40
N ASN A 36 5.83 -8.23 -12.70
CA ASN A 36 4.36 -8.24 -12.70
C ASN A 36 3.73 -8.69 -11.36
N GLN A 37 4.42 -8.44 -10.23
CA GLN A 37 3.97 -8.78 -8.88
C GLN A 37 3.39 -7.57 -8.12
N ALA A 38 3.57 -6.36 -8.65
CA ALA A 38 2.95 -5.15 -8.13
C ALA A 38 1.50 -5.02 -8.61
N VAL A 39 0.57 -4.86 -7.67
CA VAL A 39 -0.86 -4.64 -7.91
C VAL A 39 -1.34 -3.41 -7.14
N ILE A 40 -2.31 -2.70 -7.72
CA ILE A 40 -2.88 -1.47 -7.17
C ILE A 40 -4.41 -1.59 -7.09
N LEU A 41 -5.00 -1.05 -6.02
CA LEU A 41 -6.45 -0.91 -5.92
C LEU A 41 -6.92 0.37 -6.59
N GLY A 42 -8.15 0.37 -7.10
CA GLY A 42 -8.78 1.57 -7.66
C GLY A 42 -8.80 2.74 -6.68
N VAL A 43 -9.01 2.49 -5.38
CA VAL A 43 -8.98 3.52 -4.33
C VAL A 43 -7.60 4.14 -4.12
N ILE A 44 -6.53 3.35 -4.21
CA ILE A 44 -5.14 3.83 -4.12
C ILE A 44 -4.79 4.63 -5.38
N LYS A 45 -5.20 4.14 -6.56
CA LYS A 45 -5.05 4.86 -7.83
C LYS A 45 -5.77 6.21 -7.80
N GLN A 46 -6.98 6.25 -7.24
CA GLN A 46 -7.73 7.49 -7.03
C GLN A 46 -6.99 8.44 -6.09
N GLU A 47 -6.49 7.96 -4.95
CA GLU A 47 -5.74 8.78 -3.98
C GLU A 47 -4.49 9.42 -4.62
N LEU A 48 -3.70 8.64 -5.35
CA LEU A 48 -2.51 9.12 -6.05
C LEU A 48 -2.81 10.17 -7.13
N LEU A 49 -3.96 10.06 -7.79
CA LEU A 49 -4.39 11.00 -8.82
C LEU A 49 -5.09 12.23 -8.24
N SER A 50 -5.51 12.18 -6.98
CA SER A 50 -6.20 13.28 -6.31
C SER A 50 -5.22 14.39 -5.91
N GLY A 51 -5.71 15.63 -5.84
CA GLY A 51 -4.91 16.78 -5.40
C GLY A 51 -3.86 17.29 -6.41
N ILE A 52 -3.71 16.65 -7.58
CA ILE A 52 -2.78 17.10 -8.62
C ILE A 52 -3.29 18.40 -9.25
N ARG A 53 -2.56 19.50 -9.03
CA ARG A 53 -2.93 20.83 -9.54
C ARG A 53 -2.90 20.94 -11.06
N PHE A 54 -1.92 20.31 -11.71
CA PHE A 54 -1.67 20.50 -13.14
C PHE A 54 -2.14 19.31 -13.96
N ARG A 55 -3.03 19.56 -14.94
CA ARG A 55 -3.64 18.52 -15.79
C ARG A 55 -2.61 17.66 -16.53
N ASN A 56 -1.48 18.22 -16.95
CA ASN A 56 -0.41 17.48 -17.62
C ASN A 56 0.28 16.48 -16.68
N GLN A 57 0.44 16.81 -15.39
CA GLN A 57 0.99 15.89 -14.39
C GLN A 57 -0.01 14.77 -14.09
N PHE A 58 -1.30 15.10 -13.97
CA PHE A 58 -2.38 14.13 -13.80
C PHE A 58 -2.37 13.11 -14.94
N GLN A 59 -2.35 13.59 -16.19
CA GLN A 59 -2.42 12.71 -17.36
C GLN A 59 -1.20 11.78 -17.44
N LYS A 60 0.01 12.32 -17.20
CA LYS A 60 1.24 11.52 -17.16
C LYS A 60 1.21 10.45 -16.06
N LEU A 61 0.70 10.76 -14.87
CA LEU A 61 0.60 9.77 -13.80
C LEU A 61 -0.48 8.73 -14.12
N LYS A 62 -1.63 9.16 -14.63
CA LYS A 62 -2.71 8.25 -15.05
C LYS A 62 -2.23 7.22 -16.07
N GLU A 63 -1.48 7.66 -17.08
CA GLU A 63 -0.89 6.78 -18.10
C GLU A 63 0.13 5.80 -17.51
N LYS A 64 0.93 6.21 -16.53
CA LYS A 64 1.83 5.29 -15.82
C LYS A 64 1.06 4.27 -14.98
N LEU A 65 -0.02 4.70 -14.32
CA LEU A 65 -0.81 3.84 -13.45
C LEU A 65 -1.73 2.89 -14.22
N SER A 66 -2.00 3.13 -15.51
CA SER A 66 -2.83 2.24 -16.33
C SER A 66 -2.15 0.92 -16.70
N PHE A 67 -0.83 0.80 -16.50
CA PHE A 67 -0.12 -0.47 -16.69
C PHE A 67 -0.34 -1.48 -15.56
N PHE A 68 -0.85 -1.03 -14.41
CA PHE A 68 -1.15 -1.91 -13.29
C PHE A 68 -2.57 -2.48 -13.43
N PRO A 69 -2.75 -3.79 -13.18
CA PRO A 69 -4.07 -4.40 -13.19
C PRO A 69 -4.94 -3.75 -12.10
N ASP A 70 -6.17 -3.41 -12.46
CA ASP A 70 -7.18 -3.02 -11.50
C ASP A 70 -7.74 -4.28 -10.83
N LEU A 71 -7.39 -4.48 -9.56
CA LEU A 71 -7.99 -5.53 -8.76
C LEU A 71 -9.44 -5.17 -8.47
N GLU A 72 -10.34 -6.13 -8.71
CA GLU A 72 -11.75 -5.99 -8.42
C GLU A 72 -11.99 -5.92 -6.91
N ILE A 73 -12.72 -4.89 -6.49
CA ILE A 73 -13.21 -4.72 -5.11
C ILE A 73 -14.67 -5.14 -5.10
N LEU A 74 -14.99 -6.15 -4.30
CA LEU A 74 -16.32 -6.74 -4.20
C LEU A 74 -17.13 -6.10 -3.07
N SER A 75 -18.44 -6.31 -3.08
CA SER A 75 -19.31 -5.83 -1.98
C SER A 75 -18.90 -6.42 -0.63
N GLU A 76 -18.51 -7.70 -0.62
CA GLU A 76 -18.06 -8.39 0.58
C GLU A 76 -16.77 -7.78 1.16
N ASP A 77 -15.95 -7.13 0.33
CA ASP A 77 -14.74 -6.47 0.82
C ASP A 77 -15.08 -5.27 1.72
N PHE A 78 -16.14 -4.54 1.41
CA PHE A 78 -16.59 -3.41 2.23
C PHE A 78 -17.18 -3.86 3.56
N GLU A 79 -17.97 -4.94 3.56
CA GLU A 79 -18.53 -5.53 4.78
C GLU A 79 -17.42 -6.09 5.67
N LYS A 80 -16.47 -6.84 5.08
CA LYS A 80 -15.30 -7.36 5.79
C LYS A 80 -14.39 -6.24 6.30
N ALA A 81 -14.24 -5.14 5.57
CA ALA A 81 -13.53 -3.96 6.05
C ALA A 81 -14.19 -3.35 7.30
N ALA A 82 -15.53 -3.30 7.35
CA ALA A 82 -16.25 -2.84 8.54
C ALA A 82 -16.05 -3.81 9.74
N GLU A 83 -16.05 -5.12 9.51
CA GLU A 83 -15.72 -6.11 10.54
C GLU A 83 -14.29 -5.93 11.08
N PHE A 84 -13.33 -5.70 10.19
CA PHE A 84 -11.94 -5.43 10.54
C PHE A 84 -11.79 -4.14 11.35
N TYR A 85 -12.46 -3.06 10.93
CA TYR A 85 -12.51 -1.81 11.68
C TYR A 85 -13.03 -2.04 13.11
N ASN A 86 -14.16 -2.74 13.26
CA ASN A 86 -14.76 -3.01 14.56
C ASN A 86 -13.84 -3.86 15.45
N SER A 87 -13.19 -4.87 14.87
CA SER A 87 -12.24 -5.74 15.57
C SER A 87 -11.01 -4.99 16.08
N CYS A 88 -10.46 -4.09 15.26
CA CYS A 88 -9.36 -3.21 15.67
C CYS A 88 -9.80 -2.20 16.72
N LYS A 89 -10.95 -1.56 16.53
CA LYS A 89 -11.46 -0.54 17.45
C LYS A 89 -11.76 -1.11 18.84
N ALA A 90 -12.28 -2.32 18.92
CA ALA A 90 -12.49 -3.03 20.19
C ALA A 90 -11.18 -3.24 20.98
N LYS A 91 -10.03 -3.23 20.31
CA LYS A 91 -8.69 -3.35 20.91
C LYS A 91 -7.96 -2.00 20.99
N GLY A 92 -8.67 -0.88 20.79
CA GLY A 92 -8.10 0.47 20.86
C GLY A 92 -7.23 0.87 19.66
N VAL A 93 -7.28 0.12 18.56
CA VAL A 93 -6.57 0.43 17.30
C VAL A 93 -7.54 1.07 16.31
N THR A 94 -7.20 2.26 15.82
CA THR A 94 -8.02 3.00 14.84
C THR A 94 -7.30 3.11 13.49
N GLY A 95 -8.07 3.37 12.43
CA GLY A 95 -7.58 3.52 11.06
C GLY A 95 -8.66 4.14 10.17
N THR A 96 -8.31 4.46 8.94
CA THR A 96 -9.24 4.99 7.95
C THR A 96 -10.05 3.87 7.29
N SER A 97 -11.19 4.22 6.67
CA SER A 97 -11.99 3.25 5.90
C SER A 97 -11.20 2.64 4.74
N ILE A 98 -10.25 3.39 4.16
CA ILE A 98 -9.39 2.90 3.06
C ILE A 98 -8.40 1.87 3.60
N ASP A 99 -7.80 2.10 4.77
CA ASP A 99 -6.87 1.14 5.38
C ASP A 99 -7.52 -0.22 5.60
N PHE A 100 -8.75 -0.23 6.13
CA PHE A 100 -9.47 -1.47 6.35
C PHE A 100 -9.99 -2.11 5.06
N LEU A 101 -10.27 -1.31 4.02
CA LEU A 101 -10.57 -1.84 2.69
C LEU A 101 -9.33 -2.51 2.07
N ILE A 102 -8.15 -1.91 2.20
CA ILE A 102 -6.87 -2.52 1.82
C ILE A 102 -6.69 -3.83 2.59
N CYS A 103 -6.87 -3.83 3.91
CA CYS A 103 -6.75 -5.05 4.72
C CYS A 103 -7.72 -6.15 4.25
N SER A 104 -8.96 -5.78 3.95
CA SER A 104 -10.00 -6.69 3.49
C SER A 104 -9.66 -7.36 2.15
N VAL A 105 -9.28 -6.55 1.15
CA VAL A 105 -8.90 -7.08 -0.17
C VAL A 105 -7.59 -7.89 -0.10
N SER A 106 -6.62 -7.43 0.70
CA SER A 106 -5.39 -8.17 0.99
C SER A 106 -5.69 -9.56 1.53
N HIS A 107 -6.60 -9.64 2.50
CA HIS A 107 -7.04 -10.90 3.10
C HIS A 107 -7.74 -11.80 2.09
N ARG A 108 -8.73 -11.29 1.33
CA ARG A 108 -9.47 -12.10 0.37
C ARG A 108 -8.57 -12.67 -0.72
N LEU A 109 -7.69 -11.85 -1.28
CA LEU A 109 -6.84 -12.23 -2.40
C LEU A 109 -5.49 -12.83 -2.00
N GLN A 110 -5.20 -12.93 -0.69
CA GLN A 110 -3.93 -13.44 -0.15
C GLN A 110 -2.71 -12.67 -0.69
N TYR A 111 -2.87 -11.35 -0.89
CA TYR A 111 -1.76 -10.47 -1.28
C TYR A 111 -1.19 -9.77 -0.05
N PRO A 112 0.10 -9.94 0.27
CA PRO A 112 0.75 -9.13 1.30
C PRO A 112 0.67 -7.64 0.97
N VAL A 113 0.46 -6.80 1.98
CA VAL A 113 0.45 -5.34 1.84
C VAL A 113 1.88 -4.81 1.91
N PHE A 114 2.33 -4.14 0.86
CA PHE A 114 3.58 -3.40 0.85
C PHE A 114 3.28 -1.93 1.17
N THR A 115 3.62 -1.51 2.39
CA THR A 115 3.31 -0.18 2.94
C THR A 115 4.47 0.34 3.80
N LEU A 116 4.56 1.66 3.93
CA LEU A 116 5.43 2.35 4.89
C LEU A 116 4.65 2.87 6.10
N ASP A 117 3.33 2.71 6.09
CA ASP A 117 2.47 3.07 7.20
C ASP A 117 2.59 2.03 8.33
N ARG A 118 3.01 2.52 9.50
CA ARG A 118 3.21 1.69 10.68
C ARG A 118 1.90 1.22 11.30
N ASP A 119 0.76 1.81 10.94
CA ASP A 119 -0.52 1.37 11.48
C ASP A 119 -0.89 -0.04 11.00
N PHE A 120 -0.43 -0.45 9.82
CA PHE A 120 -0.59 -1.84 9.35
C PHE A 120 0.13 -2.87 10.23
N GLU A 121 1.21 -2.49 10.93
CA GLU A 121 1.84 -3.35 11.94
C GLU A 121 0.95 -3.54 13.17
N ASN A 122 0.08 -2.58 13.48
CA ASN A 122 -0.93 -2.73 14.53
C ASN A 122 -2.13 -3.53 14.02
N TYR A 123 -2.56 -3.32 12.77
CA TYR A 123 -3.64 -4.09 12.15
C TYR A 123 -3.29 -5.57 12.08
N ARG A 124 -2.09 -5.95 11.62
CA ARG A 124 -1.71 -7.38 11.47
C ARG A 124 -1.64 -8.18 12.78
N LYS A 125 -1.54 -7.49 13.94
CA LYS A 125 -1.60 -8.17 15.26
C LYS A 125 -3.01 -8.63 15.60
N ILE A 126 -4.01 -8.09 14.91
CA ILE A 126 -5.44 -8.28 15.18
C ILE A 126 -6.12 -8.98 14.01
N LEU A 127 -5.72 -8.64 12.78
CA LEU A 127 -6.34 -9.07 11.53
C LEU A 127 -5.48 -10.11 10.82
N PRO A 128 -6.12 -11.02 10.05
CA PRO A 128 -5.43 -12.06 9.27
C PRO A 128 -4.88 -11.49 7.94
N ILE A 129 -3.98 -10.52 8.04
CA ILE A 129 -3.30 -9.89 6.90
C ILE A 129 -1.79 -10.16 6.97
N GLU A 130 -1.15 -10.20 5.80
CA GLU A 130 0.30 -10.29 5.68
C GLU A 130 0.89 -8.94 5.25
N LEU A 131 2.09 -8.63 5.73
CA LEU A 131 2.86 -7.49 5.25
C LEU A 131 4.03 -7.98 4.41
N TYR A 132 4.23 -7.32 3.27
CA TYR A 132 5.45 -7.47 2.50
C TYR A 132 6.60 -6.84 3.28
N LEU A 133 7.55 -7.66 3.71
CA LEU A 133 8.75 -7.21 4.40
C LEU A 133 9.84 -6.99 3.36
N SER A 134 10.25 -5.73 3.19
CA SER A 134 11.45 -5.43 2.41
C SER A 134 12.68 -6.05 3.07
N GLU A 135 13.77 -6.29 2.33
CA GLU A 135 15.02 -6.82 2.90
C GLU A 135 15.53 -6.02 4.14
N ASN A 136 15.16 -4.75 4.26
CA ASN A 136 15.47 -3.89 5.41
C ASN A 136 14.79 -4.31 6.73
N ASP A 137 13.59 -4.90 6.67
CA ASP A 137 12.85 -5.30 7.87
C ASP A 137 13.43 -6.58 8.49
N PHE A 138 14.05 -7.44 7.67
CA PHE A 138 14.81 -8.60 8.14
C PHE A 138 16.08 -8.18 8.90
N GLN A 139 16.77 -7.13 8.45
CA GLN A 139 17.98 -6.61 9.10
C GLN A 139 17.66 -5.91 10.44
N LYS A 140 16.52 -5.23 10.56
CA LYS A 140 16.07 -4.63 11.83
C LYS A 140 15.58 -5.65 12.86
N LYS A 141 14.93 -6.74 12.42
CA LYS A 141 14.50 -7.83 13.33
C LYS A 141 15.67 -8.64 13.90
N LYS A 142 16.80 -8.75 13.20
CA LYS A 142 18.01 -9.43 13.71
C LYS A 142 18.80 -8.61 14.75
N LYS A 143 18.52 -7.31 14.89
CA LYS A 143 19.21 -6.40 15.83
C LYS A 143 18.41 -6.11 17.12
N LYS A 144 17.28 -6.77 17.33
CA LYS A 144 16.50 -6.76 18.58
C LYS A 144 16.49 -8.16 19.17
#